data_AF-A0A420FDV8-F1
#
_entry.id   AF-A0A420FDV8-F1
#
_cell.length_a   1.000
_cell.length_b   1.000
_cell.length_c   1.000
_cell.angle_alpha   90.00
_cell.angle_beta   90.00
_cell.angle_gamma   90.00
#
_symmetry.space_group_name_H-M   'P 1'
#
loop_
_entity.id
_entity.type
_entity.pdbx_description
1 polymer ?
#
loop_
_entity_poly.entity_id
_entity_poly.type
_entity_poly.pdbx_seq_one_letter_code
_entity_poly.pdbx_strand_id
1 'polypeptide(L)'
;MKRRNRLGFILWAIVLVTAAFVIYNMSTFSLFDSEVKRLAEFDVPKQDYKLRVYHVPSNATMLDYIQVRKFKNNKEDILENYERYDSLISYLLSDTTLELRIINTVQMKPRIDTLILRLK
;
A
#
# COMPACT_ATOMS: atom_id res chain seq x y z
N MET A 1 -2.27 32.63 52.00
CA MET A 1 -3.12 32.15 50.88
C MET A 1 -2.37 32.03 49.54
N LYS A 2 -1.21 31.33 49.46
CA LYS A 2 -0.38 31.30 48.21
C LYS A 2 -0.16 29.91 47.58
N ARG A 3 -0.52 28.81 48.27
CA ARG A 3 -0.34 27.42 47.79
C ARG A 3 -1.53 26.87 46.99
N ARG A 4 -2.77 27.24 47.32
CA ARG A 4 -3.99 26.74 46.63
C ARG A 4 -4.02 27.10 45.14
N ASN A 5 -3.57 28.31 44.77
CA ASN A 5 -3.60 28.76 43.37
C ASN A 5 -2.52 28.08 42.50
N ARG A 6 -1.42 27.61 43.10
CA ARG A 6 -0.36 26.88 42.37
C ARG A 6 -0.80 25.47 41.99
N LEU A 7 -1.51 24.79 42.90
CA LEU A 7 -2.06 23.46 42.63
C LEU A 7 -3.12 23.49 41.53
N GLY A 8 -4.00 24.49 41.54
CA GLY A 8 -4.98 24.70 40.46
C GLY A 8 -4.32 24.97 39.10
N PHE A 9 -3.26 25.79 39.08
CA PHE A 9 -2.50 26.05 37.86
C PHE A 9 -1.79 24.80 37.31
N ILE A 10 -1.21 23.97 38.19
CA ILE A 10 -0.57 22.71 37.81
C ILE A 10 -1.60 21.73 37.22
N LEU A 11 -2.76 21.58 37.86
CA LEU A 11 -3.86 20.76 37.34
C LEU A 11 -4.32 21.23 35.97
N TRP A 12 -4.44 22.55 35.78
CA TRP A 12 -4.86 23.13 34.51
C TRP A 12 -3.82 22.89 33.41
N ALA A 13 -2.52 23.01 33.74
CA ALA A 13 -1.44 22.70 32.81
C ALA A 13 -1.45 21.21 32.39
N ILE A 14 -1.68 20.29 33.33
CA ILE A 14 -1.79 18.85 33.03
C ILE A 14 -2.94 18.61 32.05
N VAL A 15 -4.13 19.15 32.32
CA VAL A 15 -5.30 19.01 31.43
C VAL A 15 -4.99 19.53 30.04
N LEU A 16 -4.31 20.67 29.93
CA LEU A 16 -4.00 21.27 28.64
C LEU A 16 -2.99 20.43 27.84
N VAL A 17 -1.97 19.90 28.52
CA VAL A 17 -1.00 18.97 27.91
C VAL A 17 -1.69 17.68 27.45
N THR A 18 -2.57 17.10 28.28
CA THR A 18 -3.33 15.90 27.90
C THR A 18 -4.26 16.18 26.72
N ALA A 19 -4.95 17.31 26.70
CA ALA A 19 -5.82 17.70 25.59
C ALA A 19 -5.02 17.89 24.30
N ALA A 20 -3.88 18.59 24.36
CA ALA A 20 -2.99 18.75 23.21
C ALA A 20 -2.47 17.39 22.70
N PHE A 21 -2.12 16.47 23.59
CA PHE A 21 -1.69 15.12 23.23
C PHE A 21 -2.79 14.32 22.54
N VAL A 22 -4.03 14.39 23.02
CA VAL A 22 -5.17 13.71 22.39
C VAL A 22 -5.45 14.29 21.00
N ILE A 23 -5.48 15.63 20.87
CA ILE A 23 -5.68 16.30 19.57
C ILE A 23 -4.58 15.91 18.59
N TYR A 24 -3.33 15.88 19.02
CA TYR A 24 -2.20 15.46 18.19
C TYR A 24 -2.36 14.02 17.69
N ASN A 25 -2.70 13.09 18.58
CA ASN A 25 -2.92 11.69 18.19
C ASN A 25 -4.11 11.56 17.24
N MET A 26 -5.24 12.22 17.51
CA MET A 26 -6.39 12.22 16.60
C MET A 26 -6.07 12.80 15.22
N SER A 27 -5.25 13.86 15.16
CA SER A 27 -4.87 14.51 13.90
C SER A 27 -3.87 13.69 13.07
N THR A 28 -3.07 12.85 13.75
CA THR A 28 -2.06 12.01 13.11
C THR A 28 -2.58 10.59 12.84
N PHE A 29 -3.74 10.23 13.38
CA PHE A 29 -4.35 8.93 13.19
C PHE A 29 -4.89 8.80 11.76
N SER A 30 -4.17 8.04 10.94
CA SER A 30 -4.63 7.56 9.65
C SER A 30 -5.62 6.40 9.88
N LEU A 31 -6.92 6.65 9.70
CA LEU A 31 -7.96 5.60 9.75
C LEU A 31 -7.86 4.62 8.58
N PHE A 32 -7.11 4.98 7.53
CA PHE A 32 -7.04 4.26 6.26
C PHE A 32 -5.59 4.23 5.78
N ASP A 33 -4.74 3.47 6.48
CA ASP A 33 -3.44 3.06 5.92
C ASP A 33 -3.70 2.00 4.84
N SER A 34 -4.30 2.43 3.74
CA SER A 34 -4.41 1.66 2.51
C SER A 34 -3.07 1.76 1.78
N GLU A 35 -2.01 1.27 2.44
CA GLU A 35 -0.67 1.30 1.89
C GLU A 35 -0.55 0.35 0.70
N VAL A 36 -0.02 0.87 -0.39
CA VAL A 36 0.32 0.09 -1.58
C VAL A 36 1.45 -0.87 -1.22
N LYS A 37 1.14 -2.16 -1.17
CA LYS A 37 2.07 -3.20 -0.73
C LYS A 37 2.79 -3.81 -1.93
N ARG A 38 4.11 -3.76 -1.96
CA ARG A 38 4.90 -4.49 -2.96
C ARG A 38 4.85 -6.00 -2.70
N LEU A 39 4.39 -6.78 -3.67
CA LEU A 39 4.28 -8.23 -3.61
C LEU A 39 5.52 -8.94 -4.18
N ALA A 40 6.08 -8.40 -5.27
CA ALA A 40 7.25 -8.97 -5.92
C ALA A 40 8.08 -7.88 -6.61
N GLU A 41 9.37 -8.14 -6.76
CA GLU A 41 10.30 -7.36 -7.57
C GLU A 41 11.20 -8.33 -8.33
N PHE A 42 11.44 -8.05 -9.60
CA PHE A 42 12.24 -8.91 -10.46
C PHE A 42 13.04 -8.10 -11.47
N ASP A 43 14.27 -8.55 -11.71
CA ASP A 43 15.15 -8.03 -12.76
C ASP A 43 14.79 -8.69 -14.08
N VAL A 44 14.57 -7.89 -15.13
CA VAL A 44 14.19 -8.45 -16.44
C VAL A 44 15.44 -8.90 -17.20
N PRO A 45 15.50 -10.17 -17.65
CA PRO A 45 16.66 -10.66 -18.39
C PRO A 45 16.95 -9.80 -19.62
N LYS A 46 18.24 -9.45 -19.82
CA LYS A 46 18.74 -8.66 -20.96
C LYS A 46 18.21 -7.22 -21.04
N GLN A 47 17.56 -6.72 -19.98
CA GLN A 47 16.98 -5.40 -19.94
C GLN A 47 17.46 -4.61 -18.73
N ASP A 48 17.73 -3.32 -18.92
CA ASP A 48 18.15 -2.41 -17.84
C ASP A 48 16.91 -1.76 -17.19
N TYR A 49 16.03 -2.59 -16.65
CA TYR A 49 14.93 -2.17 -15.80
C TYR A 49 14.44 -3.31 -14.92
N LYS A 50 13.80 -2.95 -13.81
CA LYS A 50 13.13 -3.89 -12.91
C LYS A 50 11.63 -3.81 -13.13
N LEU A 51 10.94 -4.89 -12.83
CA LEU A 51 9.50 -4.91 -12.72
C LEU A 51 9.11 -5.13 -11.27
N ARG A 52 8.06 -4.45 -10.86
CA ARG A 52 7.52 -4.53 -9.50
C ARG A 52 6.02 -4.77 -9.56
N VAL A 53 5.55 -5.71 -8.76
CA VAL A 53 4.13 -6.02 -8.62
C VAL A 53 3.67 -5.52 -7.28
N TYR A 54 2.57 -4.78 -7.27
CA TYR A 54 1.98 -4.19 -6.08
C TYR A 54 0.54 -4.67 -5.91
N HIS A 55 0.14 -4.85 -4.66
CA HIS A 55 -1.25 -4.81 -4.27
C HIS A 55 -1.61 -3.36 -3.95
N VAL A 56 -2.59 -2.83 -4.66
CA VAL A 56 -3.18 -1.53 -4.36
C VAL A 56 -4.54 -1.79 -3.70
N PRO A 57 -4.67 -1.47 -2.40
CA PRO A 57 -5.94 -1.62 -1.70
C PRO A 57 -6.99 -0.68 -2.28
N SER A 58 -8.25 -1.12 -2.17
CA SER A 58 -9.45 -0.41 -2.56
C SER A 58 -9.58 0.91 -1.83
N ASN A 59 -10.23 1.85 -2.51
CA ASN A 59 -10.64 3.12 -1.96
C ASN A 59 -12.10 3.42 -2.34
N ALA A 60 -12.58 4.62 -2.05
CA ALA A 60 -13.97 5.00 -2.33
C ALA A 60 -14.39 4.87 -3.81
N THR A 61 -13.42 4.85 -4.74
CA THR A 61 -13.67 4.86 -6.19
C THR A 61 -13.16 3.61 -6.92
N MET A 62 -12.28 2.83 -6.31
CA MET A 62 -11.59 1.70 -6.95
C MET A 62 -11.64 0.46 -6.06
N LEU A 63 -11.88 -0.70 -6.68
CA LEU A 63 -11.74 -2.00 -6.02
C LEU A 63 -10.26 -2.36 -5.85
N ASP A 64 -9.96 -3.38 -5.04
CA ASP A 64 -8.59 -3.91 -4.89
C ASP A 64 -8.06 -4.34 -6.27
N TYR A 65 -6.79 -4.03 -6.53
CA TYR A 65 -6.15 -4.41 -7.78
C TYR A 65 -4.67 -4.74 -7.62
N ILE A 66 -4.19 -5.60 -8.52
CA ILE A 66 -2.76 -5.85 -8.70
C ILE A 66 -2.24 -4.90 -9.76
N GLN A 67 -1.15 -4.18 -9.45
CA GLN A 67 -0.51 -3.25 -10.37
C GLN A 67 0.90 -3.70 -10.71
N VAL A 68 1.23 -3.68 -12.00
CA VAL A 68 2.59 -3.94 -12.48
C VAL A 68 3.24 -2.62 -12.86
N ARG A 69 4.43 -2.34 -12.32
CA ARG A 69 5.22 -1.15 -12.63
C ARG A 69 6.58 -1.52 -13.19
N LYS A 70 7.06 -0.71 -14.13
CA LYS A 70 8.43 -0.69 -14.64
C LYS A 70 9.24 0.33 -13.86
N PHE A 71 10.38 -0.10 -13.32
CA PHE A 71 11.32 0.76 -12.62
C PHE A 71 12.62 0.88 -13.43
N LYS A 72 12.89 2.07 -13.93
CA LYS A 72 14.12 2.39 -14.67
C LYS A 72 14.60 3.79 -14.32
N ASN A 73 15.91 3.96 -14.08
CA ASN A 73 16.52 5.27 -13.81
C ASN A 73 15.79 6.07 -12.71
N ASN A 74 15.44 5.40 -11.61
CA ASN A 74 14.71 5.99 -10.48
C ASN A 74 13.29 6.49 -10.80
N LYS A 75 12.72 6.09 -11.94
CA LYS A 75 11.34 6.37 -12.32
C LYS A 75 10.51 5.09 -12.32
N GLU A 76 9.27 5.19 -11.85
CA GLU A 76 8.26 4.14 -11.93
C GLU A 76 7.20 4.52 -12.95
N ASP A 77 7.00 3.66 -13.95
CA ASP A 77 5.91 3.75 -14.92
C ASP A 77 4.93 2.59 -14.70
N ILE A 78 3.64 2.88 -14.67
CA ILE A 78 2.60 1.84 -14.57
C ILE A 78 2.48 1.16 -15.93
N LEU A 79 2.60 -0.18 -15.95
CA LEU A 79 2.44 -0.97 -17.17
C LEU A 79 1.01 -1.49 -17.31
N GLU A 80 0.44 -2.02 -16.23
CA GLU A 80 -0.88 -2.65 -16.26
C GLU A 80 -1.53 -2.67 -14.88
N ASN A 81 -2.88 -2.60 -14.87
CA ASN A 81 -3.71 -2.74 -13.68
C ASN A 81 -4.65 -3.95 -13.86
N TYR A 82 -4.61 -4.89 -12.93
CA TYR A 82 -5.50 -6.04 -12.89
C TYR A 82 -6.51 -5.84 -11.77
N GLU A 83 -7.66 -5.27 -12.13
CA GLU A 83 -8.76 -5.02 -11.21
C GLU A 83 -9.32 -6.30 -10.61
N ARG A 84 -9.84 -6.20 -9.39
CA ARG A 84 -10.52 -7.27 -8.64
C ARG A 84 -9.60 -8.41 -8.22
N TYR A 85 -8.29 -8.19 -8.15
CA TYR A 85 -7.34 -9.14 -7.60
C TYR A 85 -6.55 -8.49 -6.47
N ASP A 86 -6.31 -9.24 -5.39
CA ASP A 86 -5.60 -8.75 -4.20
C ASP A 86 -4.29 -9.50 -3.95
N SER A 87 -4.12 -10.68 -4.55
CA SER A 87 -3.03 -11.59 -4.21
C SER A 87 -2.32 -12.15 -5.43
N LEU A 88 -0.98 -12.23 -5.34
CA LEU A 88 -0.10 -12.91 -6.30
C LEU A 88 0.27 -14.30 -5.76
N ILE A 89 -0.03 -15.34 -6.54
CA ILE A 89 0.28 -16.74 -6.20
C ILE A 89 1.66 -17.12 -6.69
N SER A 90 1.94 -16.88 -7.97
CA SER A 90 3.24 -17.14 -8.57
C SER A 90 3.42 -16.34 -9.85
N TYR A 91 4.65 -16.33 -10.35
CA TYR A 91 5.01 -15.62 -11.58
C TYR A 91 6.02 -16.45 -12.39
N LEU A 92 6.03 -16.20 -13.68
CA LEU A 92 7.07 -16.67 -14.60
C LEU A 92 7.51 -15.47 -15.44
N LEU A 93 8.81 -15.19 -15.42
CA LEU A 93 9.39 -14.07 -16.16
C LEU A 93 10.28 -14.61 -17.28
N SER A 94 10.05 -14.10 -18.48
CA SER A 94 10.95 -14.23 -19.63
C SER A 94 11.49 -12.85 -20.03
N ASP A 95 12.35 -12.84 -21.03
CA ASP A 95 12.89 -11.65 -21.69
C ASP A 95 11.80 -10.84 -22.46
N THR A 96 10.64 -11.44 -22.75
CA THR A 96 9.58 -10.78 -23.54
C THR A 96 8.20 -10.80 -22.89
N THR A 97 8.01 -11.60 -21.85
CA THR A 97 6.71 -11.80 -21.20
C THR A 97 6.85 -11.92 -19.70
N LEU A 98 5.84 -11.41 -19.00
CA LEU A 98 5.60 -11.66 -17.59
C LEU A 98 4.27 -12.40 -17.48
N GLU A 99 4.29 -13.63 -16.99
CA GLU A 99 3.10 -14.38 -16.63
C GLU A 99 2.87 -14.26 -15.12
N LEU A 100 1.66 -13.92 -14.73
CA LEU A 100 1.23 -13.77 -13.35
C LEU A 100 0.06 -14.70 -13.08
N ARG A 101 0.15 -15.47 -12.00
CA ARG A 101 -0.97 -16.23 -11.43
C ARG A 101 -1.51 -15.46 -10.25
N ILE A 102 -2.69 -14.88 -10.39
CA ILE A 102 -3.30 -13.98 -9.40
C ILE A 102 -4.67 -14.50 -8.97
N ILE A 103 -5.12 -14.06 -7.79
CA ILE A 103 -6.37 -14.53 -7.17
C ILE A 103 -7.09 -13.38 -6.46
N ASN A 104 -8.42 -13.48 -6.41
CA ASN A 104 -9.25 -12.72 -5.49
C ASN A 104 -9.57 -13.58 -4.25
N THR A 105 -8.97 -13.28 -3.11
CA THR A 105 -9.14 -14.05 -1.87
C THR A 105 -10.43 -13.73 -1.12
N VAL A 106 -11.07 -12.60 -1.43
CA VAL A 106 -12.30 -12.11 -0.77
C VAL A 106 -13.55 -12.80 -1.33
N GLN A 107 -13.46 -13.43 -2.50
CA GLN A 107 -14.59 -14.16 -3.10
C GLN A 107 -14.89 -15.48 -2.37
N MET A 108 -16.18 -15.84 -2.25
CA MET A 108 -16.60 -17.12 -1.64
C MET A 108 -16.02 -18.35 -2.34
N LYS A 109 -15.70 -18.24 -3.63
CA LYS A 109 -15.02 -19.29 -4.42
C LYS A 109 -13.84 -18.65 -5.14
N PRO A 110 -12.67 -18.55 -4.49
CA PRO A 110 -11.49 -17.95 -5.08
C PRO A 110 -11.09 -18.70 -6.34
N ARG A 111 -10.84 -17.96 -7.43
CA ARG A 111 -10.36 -18.51 -8.70
C ARG A 111 -8.99 -17.92 -9.01
N ILE A 112 -8.05 -18.80 -9.31
CA ILE A 112 -6.72 -18.40 -9.79
C ILE A 112 -6.85 -18.17 -11.29
N ASP A 113 -6.48 -16.98 -11.73
CA ASP A 113 -6.38 -16.62 -13.13
C ASP A 113 -4.92 -16.38 -13.51
N THR A 114 -4.57 -16.78 -14.73
CA THR A 114 -3.24 -16.60 -15.31
C THR A 114 -3.30 -15.47 -16.33
N LEU A 115 -2.56 -14.39 -16.10
CA LEU A 115 -2.48 -13.23 -16.98
C LEU A 115 -1.08 -13.07 -17.55
N ILE A 116 -1.01 -12.67 -18.81
CA ILE A 116 0.26 -12.51 -19.54
C ILE A 116 0.41 -11.06 -19.97
N LEU A 117 1.48 -10.43 -19.52
CA LEU A 117 1.91 -9.10 -19.94
C LEU A 117 3.08 -9.24 -20.92
N ARG A 118 2.98 -8.60 -22.09
CA ARG A 118 4.10 -8.51 -23.04
C ARG A 118 5.00 -7.33 -22.68
N LEU A 119 6.28 -7.61 -22.55
CA LEU A 119 7.32 -6.63 -22.26
C LEU A 119 7.85 -6.05 -23.57
N LYS A 120 7.80 -4.72 -23.70
CA LYS A 120 8.32 -3.96 -24.85
C LYS A 120 9.68 -3.36 -24.53
#